data_AF-A0A0B1SNF5-F1
#
_entry.id   AF-A0A0B1SNF5-F1
#
_cell.length_a   1.000
_cell.length_b   1.000
_cell.length_c   1.000
_cell.angle_alpha   90.00
_cell.angle_beta   90.00
_cell.angle_gamma   90.00
#
_symmetry.space_group_name_H-M   'P 1'
#
loop_
_entity.id
_entity.type
_entity.pdbx_description
1 polymer ?
#
loop_
_entity_poly.entity_id
_entity_poly.type
_entity_poly.pdbx_seq_one_letter_code
_entity_poly.pdbx_strand_id
1 'polypeptide(L)'
;MLTDHKREALVLRAEFEVQLQAMPAIVAAQHSEKPSIIDLLEQAQNSIVELQYYELADKLLTLAQDPELHWRHVDMAQAFLSLLVRRDIPYPEPVLRMWVRLLVHDTIKARRMATAVVASWLKLNKPKAVKREWVIPNKEPNTSVGARWPIHYGIRDDNRCMMYEEDKLPQTEEEWNKFQFCGKQHWGFYTWPEKLITYAPLGEQNAIDRTDEDFSETERYIVDTFRDPEFSAKLRTLFAVEESKDEAFNAVYFALFQGLFRCFNDALCSVFKEHLEILILTPK
;
A
#
# COMPACT_ATOMS: atom_id res chain seq x y z
N MET A 1 -14.58 -18.84 -25.75
CA MET A 1 -15.07 -17.54 -26.28
C MET A 1 -14.22 -17.23 -27.50
N LEU A 2 -14.80 -16.76 -28.61
CA LEU A 2 -14.03 -16.38 -29.81
C LEU A 2 -13.10 -15.22 -29.43
N THR A 3 -11.88 -15.53 -29.01
CA THR A 3 -10.82 -14.54 -28.80
C THR A 3 -10.30 -14.16 -30.18
N ASP A 4 -10.22 -12.86 -30.48
CA ASP A 4 -9.44 -12.46 -31.64
C ASP A 4 -7.94 -12.76 -31.40
N HIS A 5 -7.13 -12.58 -32.44
CA HIS A 5 -5.69 -12.86 -32.39
C HIS A 5 -4.92 -12.02 -31.34
N LYS A 6 -5.58 -11.06 -30.67
CA LYS A 6 -5.03 -10.20 -29.61
C LYS A 6 -5.46 -10.61 -28.19
N ARG A 7 -6.18 -11.72 -28.01
CA ARG A 7 -6.67 -12.22 -26.69
C ARG A 7 -7.69 -11.31 -25.98
N GLU A 8 -8.37 -10.42 -26.70
CA GLU A 8 -9.46 -9.61 -26.13
C GLU A 8 -10.81 -10.30 -26.34
N ALA A 9 -11.69 -10.29 -25.34
CA ALA A 9 -12.98 -11.00 -25.40
C ALA A 9 -14.03 -10.21 -26.19
N LEU A 10 -14.57 -10.77 -27.28
CA LEU A 10 -15.50 -10.10 -28.20
C LEU A 10 -16.80 -9.57 -27.54
N VAL A 11 -17.27 -10.20 -26.46
CA VAL A 11 -18.46 -9.77 -25.69
C VAL A 11 -18.25 -8.39 -25.07
N LEU A 12 -16.99 -8.03 -24.80
CA LEU A 12 -16.58 -6.77 -24.15
C LEU A 12 -16.63 -5.56 -25.09
N ARG A 13 -16.62 -5.77 -26.40
CA ARG A 13 -16.77 -4.70 -27.41
C ARG A 13 -18.24 -4.43 -27.76
N ALA A 14 -19.17 -5.21 -27.23
CA ALA A 14 -20.58 -5.09 -27.58
C ALA A 14 -21.30 -4.09 -26.66
N GLU A 15 -22.33 -3.44 -27.19
CA GLU A 15 -23.18 -2.49 -26.47
C GLU A 15 -23.79 -3.12 -25.20
N PHE A 16 -24.17 -2.28 -24.24
CA PHE A 16 -24.67 -2.70 -22.93
C PHE A 16 -25.83 -3.71 -23.00
N GLU A 17 -26.68 -3.62 -24.03
CA GLU A 17 -27.77 -4.56 -24.29
C GLU A 17 -27.28 -5.98 -24.62
N VAL A 18 -26.17 -6.12 -25.35
CA VAL A 18 -25.56 -7.40 -25.68
C VAL A 18 -24.89 -8.02 -24.46
N GLN A 19 -24.27 -7.18 -23.62
CA GLN A 19 -23.70 -7.62 -22.35
C GLN A 19 -24.79 -8.12 -21.38
N LEU A 20 -25.94 -7.43 -21.33
CA LEU A 20 -27.13 -7.81 -20.55
C LEU A 20 -27.71 -9.16 -20.98
N GLN A 21 -27.60 -9.53 -22.26
CA GLN A 21 -28.05 -10.85 -22.74
C GLN A 21 -26.99 -11.94 -22.51
N ALA A 22 -25.71 -11.60 -22.66
CA ALA A 22 -24.61 -12.55 -22.51
C ALA A 22 -24.34 -12.94 -21.04
N MET A 23 -24.46 -12.00 -20.10
CA MET A 23 -24.19 -12.20 -18.68
C MET A 23 -25.05 -13.30 -18.03
N PRO A 24 -26.39 -13.32 -18.17
CA PRO A 24 -27.23 -14.40 -17.67
C PRO A 24 -26.88 -15.76 -18.29
N ALA A 25 -26.51 -15.79 -19.57
CA ALA A 25 -26.13 -17.02 -20.27
C ALA A 25 -24.77 -17.56 -19.77
N ILE A 26 -23.81 -16.69 -19.48
CA ILE A 26 -22.51 -17.05 -18.89
C ILE A 26 -22.71 -17.62 -17.47
N VAL A 27 -23.54 -16.99 -16.66
CA VAL A 27 -23.88 -17.45 -15.31
C VAL A 27 -24.61 -18.79 -15.36
N ALA A 28 -25.59 -18.95 -16.25
CA ALA A 28 -26.30 -20.22 -16.44
C ALA A 28 -25.37 -21.36 -16.92
N ALA A 29 -24.30 -21.03 -17.66
CA ALA A 29 -23.30 -21.99 -18.13
C ALA A 29 -22.30 -22.45 -17.04
N GLN A 30 -22.29 -21.84 -15.84
CA GLN A 30 -21.40 -22.21 -14.73
C GLN A 30 -21.61 -23.65 -14.21
N HIS A 31 -22.72 -24.30 -14.56
CA HIS A 31 -23.02 -25.69 -14.17
C HIS A 31 -22.34 -26.76 -15.04
N SER A 32 -21.27 -26.40 -15.77
CA SER A 32 -20.50 -27.40 -16.53
C SER A 32 -19.71 -28.33 -15.60
N GLU A 33 -19.76 -29.63 -15.82
CA GLU A 33 -18.96 -30.60 -15.05
C GLU A 33 -17.47 -30.64 -15.46
N LYS A 34 -17.07 -29.86 -16.48
CA LYS A 34 -15.69 -29.84 -16.97
C LYS A 34 -14.91 -28.68 -16.34
N PRO A 35 -13.86 -28.96 -15.54
CA PRO A 35 -13.05 -27.91 -14.89
C PRO A 35 -12.52 -26.86 -15.88
N SER A 36 -12.07 -27.27 -17.05
CA SER A 36 -11.57 -26.34 -18.09
C SER A 36 -12.62 -25.36 -18.61
N ILE A 37 -13.91 -25.72 -18.57
CA ILE A 37 -15.01 -24.83 -18.97
C ILE A 37 -15.33 -23.87 -17.83
N ILE A 38 -15.33 -24.36 -16.58
CA ILE A 38 -15.49 -23.51 -15.39
C ILE A 38 -14.39 -22.44 -15.35
N ASP A 39 -13.12 -22.84 -15.46
CA ASP A 39 -11.96 -21.93 -15.44
C ASP A 39 -12.05 -20.84 -16.52
N LEU A 40 -12.49 -21.21 -17.72
CA LEU A 40 -12.67 -20.26 -18.82
C LEU A 40 -13.81 -19.28 -18.59
N LEU A 41 -14.92 -19.73 -17.97
CA LEU A 41 -16.04 -18.85 -17.64
C LEU A 41 -15.68 -17.90 -16.50
N GLU A 42 -14.95 -18.37 -15.49
CA GLU A 42 -14.43 -17.51 -14.41
C GLU A 42 -13.47 -16.45 -14.93
N GLN A 43 -12.50 -16.83 -15.79
CA GLN A 43 -11.59 -15.87 -16.41
C GLN A 43 -12.33 -14.80 -17.20
N ALA A 44 -13.33 -15.21 -18.00
CA ALA A 44 -14.13 -14.27 -18.77
C ALA A 44 -14.93 -13.30 -17.87
N GLN A 45 -15.56 -13.82 -16.82
CA GLN A 45 -16.30 -12.99 -15.87
C GLN A 45 -15.39 -11.97 -15.18
N ASN A 46 -14.20 -12.40 -14.75
CA ASN A 46 -13.21 -11.54 -14.11
C ASN A 46 -12.74 -10.41 -15.06
N SER A 47 -12.49 -10.72 -16.34
CA SER A 47 -12.14 -9.69 -17.32
C SER A 47 -13.26 -8.66 -17.56
N ILE A 48 -14.54 -9.07 -17.51
CA ILE A 48 -15.65 -8.12 -17.66
C ILE A 48 -15.73 -7.19 -16.44
N VAL A 49 -15.60 -7.73 -15.23
CA VAL A 49 -15.61 -6.94 -14.00
C VAL A 49 -14.43 -5.95 -13.97
N GLU A 50 -13.26 -6.37 -14.43
CA GLU A 50 -12.08 -5.50 -14.55
C GLU A 50 -12.33 -4.33 -15.52
N LEU A 51 -12.90 -4.58 -16.70
CA LEU A 51 -13.18 -3.51 -17.66
C LEU A 51 -14.23 -2.52 -17.17
N GLN A 52 -15.31 -3.02 -16.57
CA GLN A 52 -16.35 -2.16 -15.99
C GLN A 52 -15.79 -1.29 -14.86
N TYR A 53 -14.81 -1.80 -14.11
CA TYR A 53 -14.11 -1.02 -13.09
C TYR A 53 -13.34 0.16 -13.70
N TYR A 54 -12.52 -0.07 -14.73
CA TYR A 54 -11.75 1.00 -15.37
C TYR A 54 -12.67 1.99 -16.11
N GLU A 55 -13.73 1.53 -16.78
CA GLU A 55 -14.68 2.40 -17.46
C GLU A 55 -15.45 3.30 -16.46
N LEU A 56 -15.88 2.75 -15.33
CA LEU A 56 -16.50 3.52 -14.25
C LEU A 56 -15.52 4.56 -13.70
N ALA A 57 -14.28 4.16 -13.45
CA ALA A 57 -13.26 5.07 -12.93
C ALA A 57 -12.95 6.22 -13.90
N ASP A 58 -12.89 5.95 -15.20
CA ASP A 58 -12.66 6.94 -16.25
C ASP A 58 -13.82 7.97 -16.36
N LYS A 59 -15.06 7.48 -16.34
CA LYS A 59 -16.25 8.35 -16.31
C LYS A 59 -16.28 9.25 -15.08
N LEU A 60 -15.98 8.68 -13.90
CA LEU A 60 -15.90 9.44 -12.67
C LEU A 60 -14.72 10.43 -12.67
N LEU A 61 -13.58 10.07 -13.26
CA LEU A 61 -12.43 10.97 -13.39
C LEU A 61 -12.78 12.19 -14.24
N THR A 62 -13.48 11.97 -15.36
CA THR A 62 -13.96 13.05 -16.23
C THR A 62 -14.83 14.04 -15.43
N LEU A 63 -15.79 13.54 -14.65
CA LEU A 63 -16.63 14.38 -13.79
C LEU A 63 -15.85 15.05 -12.65
N ALA A 64 -14.84 14.38 -12.10
CA ALA A 64 -14.02 14.90 -11.01
C ALA A 64 -13.04 16.01 -11.45
N GLN A 65 -12.85 16.19 -12.76
CA GLN A 65 -11.96 17.18 -13.37
C GLN A 65 -12.69 18.23 -14.21
N ASP A 66 -14.02 18.13 -14.32
CA ASP A 66 -14.84 19.04 -15.12
C ASP A 66 -14.93 20.43 -14.45
N PRO A 67 -14.38 21.49 -15.06
CA PRO A 67 -14.41 22.85 -14.50
C PRO A 67 -15.79 23.50 -14.57
N GLU A 68 -16.67 23.04 -15.46
CA GLU A 68 -18.03 23.57 -15.63
C GLU A 68 -19.02 22.87 -14.68
N LEU A 69 -18.61 21.73 -14.12
CA LEU A 69 -19.44 20.98 -13.19
C LEU A 69 -19.47 21.66 -11.82
N HIS A 70 -20.68 21.83 -11.28
CA HIS A 70 -20.85 22.39 -9.93
C HIS A 70 -20.04 21.60 -8.89
N TRP A 71 -19.26 22.30 -8.06
CA TRP A 71 -18.27 21.72 -7.13
C TRP A 71 -18.78 20.56 -6.26
N ARG A 72 -20.07 20.56 -5.88
CA ARG A 72 -20.69 19.44 -5.13
C ARG A 72 -20.70 18.12 -5.89
N HIS A 73 -20.88 18.16 -7.20
CA HIS A 73 -20.86 16.97 -8.05
C HIS A 73 -19.43 16.52 -8.32
N VAL A 74 -18.48 17.46 -8.47
CA VAL A 74 -17.04 17.16 -8.49
C VAL A 74 -16.63 16.43 -7.21
N ASP A 75 -16.99 16.97 -6.04
CA ASP A 75 -16.77 16.35 -4.74
C ASP A 75 -17.38 14.94 -4.64
N MET A 76 -18.56 14.73 -5.25
CA MET A 76 -19.24 13.44 -5.25
C MET A 76 -18.52 12.42 -6.14
N ALA A 77 -18.08 12.85 -7.33
CA ALA A 77 -17.28 12.01 -8.22
C ALA A 77 -15.95 11.61 -7.56
N GLN A 78 -15.26 12.56 -6.92
CA GLN A 78 -14.07 12.32 -6.10
C GLN A 78 -14.37 11.34 -4.96
N ALA A 79 -15.51 11.47 -4.28
CA ALA A 79 -15.89 10.54 -3.22
C ALA A 79 -16.08 9.12 -3.75
N PHE A 80 -16.77 8.94 -4.87
CA PHE A 80 -16.90 7.64 -5.50
C PHE A 80 -15.56 7.05 -5.95
N LEU A 81 -14.67 7.86 -6.55
CA LEU A 81 -13.31 7.44 -6.90
C LEU A 81 -12.51 6.96 -5.69
N SER A 82 -12.66 7.61 -4.53
CA SER A 82 -11.95 7.21 -3.31
C SER A 82 -12.34 5.81 -2.81
N LEU A 83 -13.56 5.36 -3.14
CA LEU A 83 -14.07 4.03 -2.78
C LEU A 83 -13.57 2.93 -3.73
N LEU A 84 -12.98 3.29 -4.87
CA LEU A 84 -12.49 2.33 -5.87
C LEU A 84 -11.09 1.78 -5.55
N VAL A 85 -10.46 2.21 -4.45
CA VAL A 85 -9.15 1.71 -4.02
C VAL A 85 -9.29 0.29 -3.48
N ARG A 86 -8.73 -0.69 -4.20
CA ARG A 86 -8.94 -2.12 -3.97
C ARG A 86 -7.63 -2.91 -3.92
N ARG A 87 -7.67 -4.10 -3.29
CA ARG A 87 -6.50 -4.99 -3.16
C ARG A 87 -6.27 -5.88 -4.36
N ASP A 88 -7.34 -6.23 -5.05
CA ASP A 88 -7.41 -7.27 -6.06
C ASP A 88 -7.26 -6.74 -7.49
N ILE A 89 -7.48 -5.44 -7.69
CA ILE A 89 -7.35 -4.76 -8.97
C ILE A 89 -6.48 -3.50 -8.81
N PRO A 90 -5.52 -3.25 -9.73
CA PRO A 90 -4.72 -2.02 -9.70
C PRO A 90 -5.60 -0.78 -9.79
N TYR A 91 -5.26 0.23 -8.98
CA TYR A 91 -5.97 1.50 -9.05
C TYR A 91 -5.59 2.26 -10.32
N PRO A 92 -6.54 2.85 -11.07
CA PRO A 92 -6.25 3.48 -12.36
C PRO A 92 -5.25 4.62 -12.21
N GLU A 93 -4.18 4.55 -13.00
CA GLU A 93 -3.05 5.46 -12.94
C GLU A 93 -3.44 6.94 -13.17
N PRO A 94 -4.31 7.30 -14.15
CA PRO A 94 -4.76 8.67 -14.33
C PRO A 94 -5.53 9.23 -13.12
N VAL A 95 -6.31 8.37 -12.45
CA VAL A 95 -7.05 8.73 -11.23
C VAL A 95 -6.10 8.98 -10.08
N LEU A 96 -5.07 8.14 -9.92
CA LEU A 96 -4.05 8.38 -8.89
C LEU A 96 -3.30 9.68 -9.12
N ARG A 97 -2.93 10.01 -10.38
CA ARG A 97 -2.27 11.29 -10.68
C ARG A 97 -3.13 12.50 -10.29
N MET A 98 -4.45 12.41 -10.45
CA MET A 98 -5.36 13.43 -9.93
C MET A 98 -5.25 13.55 -8.41
N TRP A 99 -5.30 12.43 -7.68
CA TRP A 99 -5.19 12.46 -6.22
C TRP A 99 -3.88 13.05 -5.71
N VAL A 100 -2.75 12.72 -6.34
CA VAL A 100 -1.44 13.29 -5.97
C VAL A 100 -1.47 14.82 -6.11
N ARG A 101 -1.98 15.35 -7.23
CA ARG A 101 -2.16 16.80 -7.43
C ARG A 101 -3.07 17.43 -6.37
N LEU A 102 -4.12 16.71 -5.97
CA LEU A 102 -5.08 17.18 -4.96
C LEU A 102 -4.51 17.25 -3.54
N LEU A 103 -3.31 16.72 -3.27
CA LEU A 103 -2.64 16.86 -1.96
C LEU A 103 -2.36 18.33 -1.59
N VAL A 104 -2.22 19.21 -2.58
CA VAL A 104 -2.02 20.65 -2.40
C VAL A 104 -3.19 21.50 -2.92
N HIS A 105 -4.36 20.87 -3.08
CA HIS A 105 -5.59 21.55 -3.48
C HIS A 105 -5.99 22.61 -2.45
N ASP A 106 -6.71 23.67 -2.84
CA ASP A 106 -7.00 24.78 -1.92
C ASP A 106 -8.04 24.42 -0.83
N THR A 107 -8.88 23.42 -1.09
CA THR A 107 -9.88 22.94 -0.13
C THR A 107 -9.34 21.84 0.79
N ILE A 108 -9.53 21.99 2.10
CA ILE A 108 -9.14 20.98 3.12
C ILE A 108 -9.79 19.62 2.83
N LYS A 109 -11.05 19.62 2.39
CA LYS A 109 -11.78 18.38 2.07
C LYS A 109 -11.08 17.56 0.99
N ALA A 110 -10.69 18.19 -0.12
CA ALA A 110 -9.99 17.50 -1.21
C ALA A 110 -8.64 16.96 -0.74
N ARG A 111 -7.86 17.74 0.02
CA ARG A 111 -6.56 17.30 0.56
C ARG A 111 -6.68 16.11 1.50
N ARG A 112 -7.69 16.10 2.38
CA ARG A 112 -7.94 14.96 3.29
C ARG A 112 -8.27 13.69 2.51
N MET A 113 -9.11 13.78 1.48
CA MET A 113 -9.44 12.65 0.62
C MET A 113 -8.21 12.17 -0.17
N ALA A 114 -7.48 13.09 -0.78
CA ALA A 114 -6.24 12.81 -1.49
C ALA A 114 -5.21 12.10 -0.60
N THR A 115 -4.98 12.62 0.60
CA THR A 115 -4.07 12.01 1.58
C THR A 115 -4.48 10.57 1.89
N ALA A 116 -5.76 10.35 2.18
CA ALA A 116 -6.27 9.01 2.50
C ALA A 116 -6.12 8.03 1.32
N VAL A 117 -6.44 8.47 0.09
CA VAL A 117 -6.34 7.65 -1.12
C VAL A 117 -4.89 7.33 -1.46
N VAL A 118 -4.00 8.33 -1.50
CA VAL A 118 -2.57 8.15 -1.81
C VAL A 118 -1.91 7.27 -0.74
N ALA A 119 -2.17 7.50 0.55
CA ALA A 119 -1.68 6.65 1.63
C ALA A 119 -2.17 5.19 1.50
N SER A 120 -3.44 5.00 1.11
CA SER A 120 -4.01 3.67 0.87
C SER A 120 -3.35 2.98 -0.32
N TRP A 121 -3.15 3.70 -1.42
CA TRP A 121 -2.44 3.19 -2.59
C TRP A 121 -1.00 2.78 -2.25
N LEU A 122 -0.25 3.62 -1.53
CA LEU A 122 1.12 3.32 -1.06
C LEU A 122 1.14 2.10 -0.12
N LYS A 123 0.08 1.87 0.65
CA LYS A 123 -0.04 0.68 1.51
C LYS A 123 -0.26 -0.60 0.72
N LEU A 124 -1.02 -0.52 -0.37
CA LEU A 124 -1.31 -1.65 -1.26
C LEU A 124 -0.14 -2.00 -2.15
N ASN A 125 0.61 -1.00 -2.61
CA ASN A 125 1.70 -1.14 -3.58
C ASN A 125 3.09 -1.14 -2.93
N LYS A 126 3.17 -1.32 -1.61
CA LYS A 126 4.48 -1.41 -0.93
C LYS A 126 5.29 -2.61 -1.45
N PRO A 127 6.62 -2.47 -1.59
CA PRO A 127 7.49 -3.60 -1.90
C PRO A 127 7.30 -4.76 -0.91
N LYS A 128 7.28 -5.98 -1.45
CA LYS A 128 7.16 -7.19 -0.63
C LYS A 128 8.50 -7.47 0.03
N ALA A 129 8.52 -7.42 1.35
CA ALA A 129 9.70 -7.80 2.12
C ALA A 129 9.88 -9.32 2.14
N VAL A 130 11.12 -9.76 2.02
CA VAL A 130 11.55 -11.15 2.15
C VAL A 130 11.45 -11.55 3.62
N LYS A 131 10.85 -12.72 3.86
CA LYS A 131 10.70 -13.30 5.19
C LYS A 131 11.27 -14.69 5.22
N ARG A 132 11.89 -15.06 6.34
CA ARG A 132 12.46 -16.39 6.55
C ARG A 132 12.10 -16.92 7.92
N GLU A 133 12.21 -18.24 8.06
CA GLU A 133 12.15 -18.86 9.37
C GLU A 133 13.43 -18.52 10.13
N TRP A 134 13.25 -18.00 11.34
CA TRP A 134 14.35 -17.79 12.27
C TRP A 134 14.35 -18.87 13.34
N VAL A 135 15.48 -19.53 13.48
CA VAL A 135 15.69 -20.60 14.47
C VAL A 135 16.01 -19.94 15.81
N ILE A 136 15.14 -20.17 16.79
CA ILE A 136 15.29 -19.64 18.16
C ILE A 136 16.55 -20.26 18.79
N PRO A 137 17.55 -19.45 19.18
CA PRO A 137 18.72 -19.95 19.88
C PRO A 137 18.33 -20.54 21.24
N ASN A 138 18.91 -21.68 21.61
CA ASN A 138 18.74 -22.28 22.95
C ASN A 138 17.28 -22.46 23.41
N LYS A 139 16.37 -22.82 22.48
CA LYS A 139 14.94 -23.02 22.78
C LYS A 139 14.73 -23.99 23.95
N GLU A 140 14.06 -23.52 25.00
CA GLU A 140 13.78 -24.31 26.20
C GLU A 140 12.71 -25.40 25.93
N PRO A 141 12.70 -26.50 26.70
CA PRO A 141 11.63 -27.48 26.62
C PRO A 141 10.31 -26.88 27.13
N ASN A 142 9.17 -27.35 26.60
CA ASN A 142 7.84 -26.92 27.04
C ASN A 142 7.52 -25.43 26.82
N THR A 143 8.24 -24.73 25.92
CA THR A 143 7.99 -23.32 25.57
C THR A 143 7.42 -23.13 24.17
N SER A 144 6.80 -24.16 23.57
CA SER A 144 6.30 -24.14 22.18
C SER A 144 4.86 -24.67 22.07
N VAL A 145 4.35 -24.77 20.84
CA VAL A 145 3.11 -25.50 20.54
C VAL A 145 3.12 -26.86 21.23
N GLY A 146 2.04 -27.17 21.97
CA GLY A 146 1.93 -28.38 22.78
C GLY A 146 2.46 -28.26 24.22
N ALA A 147 2.88 -27.07 24.66
CA ALA A 147 3.28 -26.82 26.04
C ALA A 147 2.19 -27.23 27.05
N ARG A 148 2.60 -27.91 28.12
CA ARG A 148 1.74 -28.40 29.21
C ARG A 148 2.01 -27.62 30.49
N TRP A 149 0.97 -27.44 31.29
CA TRP A 149 1.08 -26.74 32.57
C TRP A 149 1.93 -27.54 33.57
N PRO A 150 2.77 -26.89 34.40
CA PRO A 150 3.04 -25.45 34.43
C PRO A 150 3.98 -24.97 33.31
N ILE A 151 3.63 -23.84 32.68
CA ILE A 151 4.46 -23.19 31.66
C ILE A 151 5.23 -22.05 32.32
N HIS A 152 6.54 -22.02 32.11
CA HIS A 152 7.37 -20.90 32.54
C HIS A 152 7.23 -19.75 31.52
N TYR A 153 6.77 -18.58 31.97
CA TYR A 153 6.55 -17.39 31.13
C TYR A 153 7.27 -16.17 31.73
N GLY A 154 7.47 -15.13 30.92
CA GLY A 154 8.26 -13.96 31.32
C GLY A 154 9.65 -14.00 30.71
N ILE A 155 10.66 -13.54 31.45
CA ILE A 155 12.05 -13.54 30.98
C ILE A 155 12.65 -14.93 31.18
N ARG A 156 13.14 -15.52 30.11
CA ARG A 156 13.72 -16.87 30.05
C ARG A 156 15.03 -16.85 29.29
N ASP A 157 15.82 -17.90 29.41
CA ASP A 157 17.09 -17.96 28.71
C ASP A 157 16.86 -18.04 27.20
N ASP A 158 15.83 -18.76 26.77
CA ASP A 158 15.49 -18.91 25.36
C ASP A 158 14.98 -17.64 24.67
N ASN A 159 14.37 -16.72 25.41
CA ASN A 159 13.84 -15.46 24.89
C ASN A 159 14.70 -14.24 25.25
N ARG A 160 15.82 -14.43 25.95
CA ARG A 160 16.78 -13.35 26.26
C ARG A 160 17.28 -12.66 25.00
N CYS A 161 17.38 -13.39 23.89
CA CYS A 161 17.72 -12.85 22.56
C CYS A 161 16.73 -11.81 22.01
N MET A 162 15.53 -11.69 22.60
CA MET A 162 14.52 -10.70 22.24
C MET A 162 14.61 -9.43 23.09
N MET A 163 15.46 -9.44 24.13
CA MET A 163 15.63 -8.31 25.03
C MET A 163 16.59 -7.29 24.41
N TYR A 164 16.33 -6.01 24.69
CA TYR A 164 17.24 -4.94 24.30
C TYR A 164 18.49 -4.96 25.19
N GLU A 165 19.66 -5.07 24.57
CA GLU A 165 20.98 -5.00 25.21
C GLU A 165 21.81 -3.98 24.41
N GLU A 166 22.04 -2.78 24.98
CA GLU A 166 22.71 -1.65 24.31
C GLU A 166 24.11 -2.02 23.82
N ASP A 167 24.86 -2.77 24.63
CA ASP A 167 26.21 -3.26 24.37
C ASP A 167 26.29 -4.29 23.24
N LYS A 168 25.14 -4.84 22.80
CA LYS A 168 25.05 -5.86 21.74
C LYS A 168 24.41 -5.33 20.45
N LEU A 169 24.12 -4.04 20.37
CA LEU A 169 23.58 -3.46 19.15
C LEU A 169 24.62 -3.55 18.03
N PRO A 170 24.20 -3.90 16.80
CA PRO A 170 25.10 -3.94 15.65
C PRO A 170 25.60 -2.52 15.34
N GLN A 171 26.92 -2.36 15.20
CA GLN A 171 27.56 -1.07 14.90
C GLN A 171 28.14 -1.03 13.48
N THR A 172 28.31 -2.19 12.86
CA THR A 172 28.79 -2.33 11.48
C THR A 172 27.71 -2.92 10.58
N GLU A 173 27.85 -2.73 9.26
CA GLU A 173 26.95 -3.30 8.26
C GLU A 173 26.93 -4.84 8.32
N GLU A 174 28.08 -5.47 8.52
CA GLU A 174 28.19 -6.93 8.66
C GLU A 174 27.43 -7.44 9.89
N GLU A 175 27.54 -6.75 11.03
CA GLU A 175 26.78 -7.08 12.23
C GLU A 175 25.29 -6.86 12.02
N TRP A 176 24.90 -5.74 11.39
CA TRP A 176 23.50 -5.43 11.09
C TRP A 176 22.84 -6.50 10.22
N ASN A 177 23.57 -7.00 9.21
CA ASN A 177 23.12 -8.07 8.33
C ASN A 177 23.10 -9.47 9.00
N LYS A 178 23.79 -9.65 10.13
CA LYS A 178 23.72 -10.87 10.94
C LYS A 178 22.68 -10.76 12.06
N PHE A 179 22.35 -9.55 12.49
CA PHE A 179 21.45 -9.28 13.60
C PHE A 179 20.01 -9.60 13.24
N GLN A 180 19.32 -10.36 14.10
CA GLN A 180 17.91 -10.67 13.88
C GLN A 180 17.00 -9.63 14.55
N PHE A 181 16.39 -8.78 13.74
CA PHE A 181 15.34 -7.88 14.21
C PHE A 181 13.98 -8.59 14.25
N CYS A 182 13.37 -8.66 15.44
CA CYS A 182 12.03 -9.18 15.64
C CYS A 182 11.05 -8.05 15.99
N GLY A 183 10.29 -7.57 15.01
CA GLY A 183 9.44 -6.39 15.19
C GLY A 183 8.18 -6.57 16.06
N LYS A 184 7.86 -7.79 16.50
CA LYS A 184 6.69 -8.06 17.35
C LYS A 184 7.13 -8.34 18.78
N GLN A 185 6.62 -7.53 19.71
CA GLN A 185 7.01 -7.56 21.13
C GLN A 185 6.51 -8.79 21.91
N HIS A 186 5.53 -9.53 21.38
CA HIS A 186 4.90 -10.65 22.09
C HIS A 186 5.54 -12.02 21.80
N TRP A 187 6.45 -12.12 20.84
CA TRP A 187 7.04 -13.41 20.48
C TRP A 187 7.88 -13.97 21.61
N GLY A 188 7.63 -15.24 21.96
CA GLY A 188 8.40 -15.93 22.99
C GLY A 188 8.14 -15.45 24.41
N PHE A 189 7.26 -14.48 24.67
CA PHE A 189 6.99 -14.05 26.04
C PHE A 189 6.26 -15.14 26.85
N TYR A 190 5.15 -15.66 26.29
CA TYR A 190 4.42 -16.78 26.88
C TYR A 190 4.96 -18.11 26.34
N THR A 191 4.83 -18.33 25.03
CA THR A 191 5.40 -19.47 24.29
C THR A 191 5.82 -19.04 22.89
N TRP A 192 6.62 -19.87 22.24
CA TRP A 192 7.01 -19.74 20.85
C TRP A 192 5.97 -20.37 19.91
N PRO A 193 5.81 -19.82 18.69
CA PRO A 193 5.09 -20.51 17.63
C PRO A 193 5.84 -21.77 17.18
N GLU A 194 5.18 -22.62 16.40
CA GLU A 194 5.82 -23.78 15.77
C GLU A 194 6.99 -23.33 14.88
N LYS A 195 6.75 -22.31 14.07
CA LYS A 195 7.75 -21.64 13.23
C LYS A 195 7.70 -20.15 13.45
N LEU A 196 8.84 -19.54 13.76
CA LEU A 196 8.95 -18.10 13.92
C LEU A 196 9.40 -17.50 12.58
N ILE A 197 8.46 -16.92 11.84
CA ILE A 197 8.75 -16.23 10.58
C ILE A 197 8.99 -14.75 10.84
N THR A 198 10.19 -14.28 10.52
CA THR A 198 10.62 -12.88 10.68
C THR A 198 11.11 -12.31 9.36
N TYR A 199 11.42 -11.01 9.35
CA TYR A 199 12.06 -10.39 8.18
C TYR A 199 13.48 -10.93 8.02
N ALA A 200 13.86 -11.20 6.77
CA ALA A 200 15.24 -11.46 6.42
C ALA A 200 16.10 -10.20 6.66
N PRO A 201 17.41 -10.34 6.88
CA PRO A 201 18.33 -9.21 7.05
C PRO A 201 18.31 -8.24 5.88
N LEU A 202 18.80 -7.02 6.11
CA LEU A 202 18.72 -5.92 5.15
C LEU A 202 19.35 -6.28 3.78
N GLY A 203 20.52 -6.91 3.77
CA GLY A 203 21.21 -7.34 2.55
C GLY A 203 20.46 -8.40 1.71
N GLU A 204 19.38 -8.97 2.21
CA GLU A 204 18.49 -9.88 1.45
C GLU A 204 17.22 -9.16 0.93
N GLN A 205 17.00 -7.90 1.31
CA GLN A 205 15.80 -7.12 0.95
C GLN A 205 16.00 -6.34 -0.36
N ASN A 206 16.11 -7.05 -1.48
CA ASN A 206 16.39 -6.41 -2.79
C ASN A 206 15.24 -5.54 -3.33
N ALA A 207 14.02 -5.68 -2.79
CA ALA A 207 12.84 -4.99 -3.33
C ALA A 207 12.72 -3.51 -2.88
N ILE A 208 13.52 -3.08 -1.91
CA ILE A 208 13.42 -1.75 -1.30
C ILE A 208 14.56 -0.81 -1.70
N ASP A 209 15.67 -1.34 -2.20
CA ASP A 209 16.81 -0.55 -2.69
C ASP A 209 16.63 -0.28 -4.18
N ARG A 210 15.76 0.69 -4.49
CA ARG A 210 15.31 1.01 -5.85
C ARG A 210 15.75 2.39 -6.26
N THR A 211 16.10 2.52 -7.53
CA THR A 211 16.49 3.75 -8.21
C THR A 211 15.37 4.26 -9.11
N ASP A 212 15.55 5.45 -9.70
CA ASP A 212 14.53 6.06 -10.58
C ASP A 212 14.21 5.19 -11.80
N GLU A 213 15.18 4.38 -12.24
CA GLU A 213 15.06 3.41 -13.33
C GLU A 213 14.15 2.22 -12.98
N ASP A 214 14.04 1.89 -11.69
CA ASP A 214 13.25 0.76 -11.19
C ASP A 214 11.78 1.12 -10.94
N PHE A 215 11.47 2.42 -10.92
CA PHE A 215 10.11 2.90 -10.66
C PHE A 215 9.21 2.72 -11.88
N SER A 216 8.01 2.19 -11.64
CA SER A 216 6.93 2.25 -12.63
C SER A 216 6.60 3.71 -12.99
N GLU A 217 5.94 3.93 -14.12
CA GLU A 217 5.56 5.27 -14.55
C GLU A 217 4.75 6.03 -13.50
N THR A 218 3.83 5.32 -12.83
CA THR A 218 3.03 5.82 -11.73
C THR A 218 3.87 6.23 -10.51
N GLU A 219 4.81 5.39 -10.12
CA GLU A 219 5.72 5.64 -8.99
C GLU A 219 6.62 6.85 -9.28
N ARG A 220 7.19 6.91 -10.48
CA ARG A 220 8.02 8.02 -10.93
C ARG A 220 7.23 9.33 -10.93
N TYR A 221 5.99 9.33 -11.41
CA TYR A 221 5.12 10.50 -11.32
C TYR A 221 4.95 11.00 -9.87
N ILE A 222 4.72 10.08 -8.93
CA ILE A 222 4.61 10.44 -7.50
C ILE A 222 5.93 11.06 -7.02
N VAL A 223 7.05 10.36 -7.23
CA VAL A 223 8.38 10.81 -6.79
C VAL A 223 8.72 12.18 -7.38
N ASP A 224 8.55 12.36 -8.68
CA ASP A 224 8.83 13.62 -9.38
C ASP A 224 7.93 14.76 -8.87
N THR A 225 6.65 14.47 -8.59
CA THR A 225 5.73 15.47 -8.02
C THR A 225 6.18 15.91 -6.63
N PHE A 226 6.67 15.00 -5.78
CA PHE A 226 7.22 15.38 -4.48
C PHE A 226 8.59 16.05 -4.59
N ARG A 227 9.38 15.77 -5.63
CA ARG A 227 10.65 16.48 -5.89
C ARG A 227 10.45 17.89 -6.42
N ASP A 228 9.28 18.20 -6.96
CA ASP A 228 8.93 19.56 -7.38
C ASP A 228 8.95 20.53 -6.18
N PRO A 229 9.82 21.57 -6.18
CA PRO A 229 9.96 22.47 -5.05
C PRO A 229 8.69 23.25 -4.73
N GLU A 230 7.91 23.63 -5.74
CA GLU A 230 6.66 24.40 -5.56
C GLU A 230 5.61 23.54 -4.87
N PHE A 231 5.40 22.31 -5.36
CA PHE A 231 4.48 21.35 -4.78
C PHE A 231 4.83 21.05 -3.32
N SER A 232 6.07 20.70 -3.01
CA SER A 232 6.44 20.31 -1.65
C SER A 232 6.49 21.48 -0.67
N ALA A 233 6.84 22.69 -1.13
CA ALA A 233 6.70 23.90 -0.32
C ALA A 233 5.23 24.22 -0.02
N LYS A 234 4.33 24.07 -1.01
CA LYS A 234 2.88 24.27 -0.81
C LYS A 234 2.31 23.21 0.13
N LEU A 235 2.71 21.94 -0.03
CA LEU A 235 2.33 20.83 0.85
C LEU A 235 2.71 21.12 2.31
N ARG A 236 3.98 21.46 2.57
CA ARG A 236 4.47 21.82 3.91
C ARG A 236 3.62 22.90 4.55
N THR A 237 3.37 23.99 3.81
CA THR A 237 2.60 25.15 4.30
C THR A 237 1.18 24.75 4.67
N LEU A 238 0.49 23.99 3.83
CA LEU A 238 -0.90 23.57 4.07
C LEU A 238 -1.01 22.61 5.24
N PHE A 239 -0.13 21.62 5.32
CA PHE A 239 -0.14 20.60 6.37
C PHE A 239 0.20 21.20 7.74
N ALA A 240 1.13 22.16 7.81
CA ALA A 240 1.48 22.84 9.05
C ALA A 240 0.32 23.71 9.60
N VAL A 241 -0.50 24.31 8.71
CA VAL A 241 -1.64 25.15 9.13
C VAL A 241 -2.83 24.30 9.58
N GLU A 242 -3.07 23.14 8.95
CA GLU A 242 -4.21 22.27 9.26
C GLU A 242 -4.18 21.66 10.67
N GLU A 243 -3.00 21.52 11.26
CA GLU A 243 -2.82 21.01 12.63
C GLU A 243 -3.10 22.07 13.72
N SER A 244 -3.35 23.33 13.36
CA SER A 244 -3.46 24.43 14.32
C SER A 244 -4.72 24.44 15.22
N LYS A 245 -5.72 23.57 14.97
CA LYS A 245 -6.99 23.58 15.74
C LYS A 245 -7.08 22.51 16.81
N ASP A 246 -6.44 21.38 16.62
CA ASP A 246 -6.34 20.29 17.58
C ASP A 246 -4.91 19.76 17.46
N GLU A 247 -4.04 19.98 18.45
CA GLU A 247 -2.64 19.48 18.48
C GLU A 247 -2.55 17.93 18.54
N ALA A 248 -3.59 17.23 18.08
CA ALA A 248 -3.68 15.79 18.04
C ALA A 248 -2.92 15.25 16.83
N PHE A 249 -2.20 14.15 17.05
CA PHE A 249 -1.50 13.42 16.00
C PHE A 249 -2.44 12.98 14.87
N ASN A 250 -2.15 13.41 13.64
CA ASN A 250 -2.92 13.02 12.46
C ASN A 250 -2.42 11.68 11.88
N ALA A 251 -3.12 10.59 12.21
CA ALA A 251 -2.79 9.25 11.74
C ALA A 251 -2.84 9.08 10.20
N VAL A 252 -3.60 9.91 9.48
CA VAL A 252 -3.72 9.85 8.02
C VAL A 252 -2.49 10.47 7.36
N TYR A 253 -2.00 11.61 7.89
CA TYR A 253 -0.74 12.20 7.45
C TYR A 253 0.43 11.25 7.72
N PHE A 254 0.48 10.66 8.91
CA PHE A 254 1.47 9.63 9.22
C PHE A 254 1.42 8.48 8.20
N ALA A 255 0.24 7.98 7.85
CA ALA A 255 0.11 6.89 6.87
C ALA A 255 0.62 7.28 5.47
N LEU A 256 0.46 8.55 5.06
CA LEU A 256 1.01 9.08 3.81
C LEU A 256 2.54 9.04 3.86
N PHE A 257 3.17 9.70 4.84
CA PHE A 257 4.62 9.76 4.94
C PHE A 257 5.24 8.37 5.15
N GLN A 258 4.66 7.54 6.02
CA GLN A 258 5.09 6.15 6.18
C GLN A 258 4.98 5.38 4.86
N GLY A 259 3.95 5.62 4.06
CA GLY A 259 3.78 5.04 2.74
C GLY A 259 4.88 5.46 1.78
N LEU A 260 5.19 6.75 1.72
CA LEU A 260 6.21 7.32 0.84
C LEU A 260 7.58 6.71 1.12
N PHE A 261 8.04 6.75 2.37
CA PHE A 261 9.35 6.19 2.75
C PHE A 261 9.40 4.67 2.65
N ARG A 262 8.28 3.96 2.83
CA ARG A 262 8.25 2.50 2.64
C ARG A 262 8.29 2.10 1.17
N CYS A 263 7.73 2.90 0.26
CA CYS A 263 7.72 2.61 -1.17
C CYS A 263 8.99 3.10 -1.87
N PHE A 264 9.48 4.28 -1.51
CA PHE A 264 10.53 4.98 -2.25
C PHE A 264 11.86 5.10 -1.49
N ASN A 265 11.91 4.53 -0.28
CA ASN A 265 13.09 4.54 0.58
C ASN A 265 13.72 5.94 0.66
N ASP A 266 14.99 6.07 0.26
CA ASP A 266 15.74 7.32 0.35
C ASP A 266 15.50 8.31 -0.79
N ALA A 267 14.72 7.94 -1.82
CA ALA A 267 14.54 8.76 -3.02
C ALA A 267 13.92 10.15 -2.74
N LEU A 268 13.24 10.29 -1.59
CA LEU A 268 12.62 11.54 -1.13
C LEU A 268 13.25 12.10 0.16
N CYS A 269 14.30 11.47 0.69
CA CYS A 269 14.92 11.87 1.96
C CYS A 269 15.51 13.28 1.90
N SER A 270 16.21 13.64 0.81
CA SER A 270 16.80 14.98 0.64
C SER A 270 15.74 16.07 0.65
N VAL A 271 14.62 15.84 -0.07
CA VAL A 271 13.51 16.79 -0.16
C VAL A 271 12.87 17.00 1.20
N PHE A 272 12.47 15.93 1.88
CA PHE A 272 11.79 16.07 3.17
C PHE A 272 12.71 16.57 4.28
N LYS A 273 14.01 16.29 4.22
CA LYS A 273 14.99 16.86 5.15
C LYS A 273 14.97 18.39 5.11
N GLU A 274 15.03 18.99 3.93
CA GLU A 274 14.97 20.45 3.77
C GLU A 274 13.69 21.03 4.40
N HIS A 275 12.54 20.43 4.13
CA HIS A 275 11.27 20.90 4.68
C HIS A 275 11.17 20.72 6.20
N LEU A 276 11.71 19.63 6.75
CA LEU A 276 11.76 19.39 8.19
C LEU A 276 12.67 20.39 8.90
N GLU A 277 13.84 20.70 8.35
CA GLU A 277 14.76 21.71 8.89
C GLU A 277 14.07 23.08 8.98
N ILE A 278 13.32 23.47 7.94
CA ILE A 278 12.53 24.70 7.94
C ILE A 278 11.47 24.67 9.04
N LEU A 279 10.72 23.57 9.20
CA LEU A 279 9.68 23.46 10.23
C LEU A 279 10.26 23.52 11.65
N ILE A 280 11.43 22.92 11.89
CA ILE A 280 12.09 22.92 13.21
C ILE A 280 12.59 24.33 13.58
N LEU A 281 13.05 25.09 12.59
CA LEU A 281 13.56 26.45 12.79
C LEU A 281 12.46 27.52 12.82
N THR A 282 11.25 27.20 12.33
CA THR A 282 10.12 28.14 12.30
C THR A 282 9.58 28.31 13.73
N PRO A 283 9.50 29.55 14.27
CA PRO A 283 8.88 29.79 15.56
C PRO A 283 7.41 29.35 15.56
N LYS A 284 6.97 28.72 16.66
CA LYS A 284 5.56 28.37 16.87
C LYS A 284 4.66 29.59 16.94
#